data_AF-A0A954WZJ0-F1
#
_entry.id   AF-A0A954WZJ0-F1
#
_cell.length_a   1.000
_cell.length_b   1.000
_cell.length_c   1.000
_cell.angle_alpha   90.00
_cell.angle_beta   90.00
_cell.angle_gamma   90.00
#
_symmetry.space_group_name_H-M   'P 1'
#
loop_
_entity.id
_entity.type
_entity.pdbx_description
1 polymer ?
#
loop_
_entity_poly.entity_id
_entity_poly.type
_entity_poly.pdbx_seq_one_letter_code
_entity_poly.pdbx_strand_id
1 'polypeptide(L)'
;DADVRSTGPGNVVLIQLDYECVSAVFTGFGKIGRRAEAVADGALHEAVTFIDGNAPLNEYLADQLLLPMAVAAASNGRHSRFVTAMLSSHAKTHVDVIQRFLNVSVDVVPSPNRFEISVSA
;
A
#
# COMPACT_ATOMS: atom_id res chain seq x y z
N ASP A 1 -14.44 30.30 10.15
CA ASP A 1 -14.49 29.62 11.47
C ASP A 1 -14.53 28.12 11.32
N ALA A 2 -13.41 27.46 11.58
CA ALA A 2 -13.32 26.00 11.64
C ALA A 2 -12.54 25.62 12.91
N ASP A 3 -13.04 26.04 14.07
CA ASP A 3 -12.59 25.48 15.35
C ASP A 3 -13.29 24.13 15.54
N VAL A 4 -12.85 23.14 14.77
CA VAL A 4 -13.26 21.75 14.99
C VAL A 4 -12.45 21.24 16.17
N ARG A 5 -13.09 21.18 17.34
CA ARG A 5 -12.45 20.59 18.53
C ARG A 5 -12.13 19.13 18.26
N SER A 6 -10.84 18.81 18.21
CA SER A 6 -10.36 17.43 18.12
C SER A 6 -10.76 16.63 19.36
N THR A 7 -11.09 15.35 19.18
CA THR A 7 -11.40 14.40 20.27
C THR A 7 -10.17 14.00 21.08
N GLY A 8 -8.96 14.40 20.66
CA GLY A 8 -7.70 14.12 21.36
C GLY A 8 -6.54 14.97 20.87
N PRO A 9 -5.35 14.87 21.51
CA PRO A 9 -4.20 15.73 21.23
C PRO A 9 -3.42 15.35 19.96
N GLY A 10 -3.88 14.37 19.19
CA GLY A 10 -3.22 13.87 17.99
C GLY A 10 -3.37 14.81 16.79
N ASN A 11 -2.37 14.83 15.92
CA ASN A 11 -2.40 15.51 14.63
C ASN A 11 -1.89 14.57 13.52
N VAL A 12 -2.42 14.70 12.31
CA VAL A 12 -2.01 13.95 11.13
C VAL A 12 -1.97 14.87 9.91
N VAL A 13 -0.97 14.67 9.06
CA VAL A 13 -0.91 15.25 7.72
C VAL A 13 -1.16 14.12 6.72
N LEU A 14 -2.00 14.38 5.72
CA LEU A 14 -2.29 13.46 4.63
C LEU A 14 -1.88 14.10 3.31
N ILE A 15 -1.21 13.34 2.45
CA ILE A 15 -0.93 13.71 1.07
C ILE A 15 -1.61 12.66 0.19
N GLN A 16 -2.55 13.09 -0.64
CA GLN A 16 -3.25 12.23 -1.59
C GLN A 16 -2.80 12.57 -3.01
N LEU A 17 -2.44 11.55 -3.77
CA LEU A 17 -2.13 11.63 -5.19
C LEU A 17 -3.18 10.81 -5.95
N ASP A 18 -3.97 11.48 -6.78
CA ASP A 18 -5.03 10.85 -7.56
C ASP A 18 -4.56 10.57 -8.99
N TYR A 19 -4.67 9.30 -9.39
CA TYR A 19 -4.43 8.82 -10.74
C TYR A 19 -5.71 8.20 -11.30
N GLU A 20 -5.72 7.87 -12.58
CA GLU A 20 -6.89 7.30 -13.26
C GLU A 20 -7.43 6.03 -12.60
N CYS A 21 -6.53 5.15 -12.14
CA CYS A 21 -6.90 3.81 -11.64
C CYS A 21 -6.63 3.60 -10.14
N VAL A 22 -6.00 4.57 -9.46
CA VAL A 22 -5.56 4.44 -8.07
C VAL A 22 -5.43 5.80 -7.40
N SER A 23 -5.78 5.88 -6.12
CA SER A 23 -5.43 7.00 -5.24
C SER A 23 -4.39 6.52 -4.23
N ALA A 24 -3.21 7.14 -4.23
CA ALA A 24 -2.17 6.86 -3.26
C ALA A 24 -2.25 7.89 -2.12
N VAL A 25 -2.27 7.42 -0.87
CA VAL A 25 -2.34 8.27 0.32
C VAL A 25 -1.11 8.02 1.20
N PHE A 26 -0.43 9.10 1.57
CA PHE A 26 0.74 9.11 2.44
C PHE A 26 0.43 9.89 3.71
N THR A 27 0.97 9.44 4.84
CA THR A 27 0.54 9.94 6.15
C THR A 27 1.72 10.32 7.03
N GLY A 28 1.66 11.52 7.62
CA GLY A 28 2.60 12.00 8.62
C GLY A 28 1.91 12.10 9.97
N PHE A 29 2.29 11.26 10.93
CA PHE A 29 1.74 11.32 12.29
C PHE A 29 2.52 12.28 13.17
N GLY A 30 1.80 13.23 13.79
CA GLY A 30 2.32 14.08 14.84
C GLY A 30 2.75 13.26 16.05
N LYS A 31 3.87 13.64 16.67
CA LYS A 31 4.39 13.03 17.90
C LYS A 31 4.87 14.13 18.84
N ILE A 32 4.77 13.88 20.15
CA ILE A 32 5.28 14.81 21.16
C ILE A 32 6.76 15.09 20.89
N GLY A 33 7.13 16.37 20.89
CA GLY A 33 8.52 16.81 20.62
C GLY A 33 8.92 16.83 19.14
N ARG A 34 8.04 16.42 18.21
CA ARG A 34 8.31 16.50 16.76
C ARG A 34 7.68 17.77 16.18
N ARG A 35 8.49 18.56 15.49
CA ARG A 35 8.05 19.76 14.77
C ARG A 35 7.06 19.41 13.65
N ALA A 36 6.13 20.31 13.38
CA ALA A 36 5.14 20.13 12.32
C ALA A 36 5.78 19.95 10.93
N GLU A 37 6.85 20.71 10.64
CA GLU A 37 7.60 20.60 9.40
C GLU A 37 8.22 19.20 9.25
N ALA A 38 8.83 18.67 10.31
CA ALA A 38 9.40 17.33 10.30
C ALA A 38 8.35 16.21 10.16
N VAL A 39 7.09 16.47 10.51
CA VAL A 39 5.95 15.55 10.27
C VAL A 39 5.56 15.59 8.80
N ALA A 40 5.41 16.80 8.24
CA ALA A 40 5.10 17.01 6.83
C ALA A 40 6.19 16.47 5.90
N ASP A 41 7.46 16.71 6.23
CA ASP A 41 8.62 16.21 5.47
C ASP A 41 8.63 14.68 5.37
N GLY A 42 8.19 13.99 6.42
CA GLY A 42 8.07 12.52 6.41
C GLY A 42 7.06 12.04 5.37
N ALA A 43 5.85 12.59 5.40
CA ALA A 43 4.81 12.25 4.42
C ALA A 43 5.21 12.63 3.00
N LEU A 44 5.86 13.80 2.85
CA LEU A 44 6.34 14.29 1.56
C LEU A 44 7.43 13.40 0.99
N HIS A 45 8.37 12.93 1.83
CA HIS A 45 9.43 12.04 1.39
C HIS A 45 8.88 10.71 0.85
N GLU A 46 7.89 10.11 1.52
CA GLU A 46 7.23 8.90 1.02
C GLU A 46 6.48 9.16 -0.29
N ALA A 47 5.75 10.27 -0.39
CA ALA A 47 5.02 10.65 -1.59
C ALA A 47 5.96 10.88 -2.78
N VAL A 48 7.07 11.59 -2.58
CA VAL A 48 8.09 11.82 -3.63
C VAL A 48 8.75 10.50 -4.02
N THR A 49 9.10 9.65 -3.06
CA THR A 49 9.67 8.32 -3.35
C THR A 49 8.71 7.47 -4.20
N PHE A 50 7.40 7.57 -3.95
CA PHE A 50 6.40 6.91 -4.77
C PHE A 50 6.29 7.52 -6.17
N ILE A 51 6.31 8.85 -6.30
CA ILE A 51 6.28 9.56 -7.60
C ILE A 51 7.49 9.19 -8.45
N ASP A 52 8.69 9.13 -7.84
CA ASP A 52 9.93 8.74 -8.51
C ASP A 52 9.99 7.22 -8.76
N GLY A 53 9.15 6.46 -8.06
CA GLY A 53 8.95 5.03 -8.24
C GLY A 53 8.17 4.72 -9.51
N ASN A 54 8.52 3.62 -10.18
CA ASN A 54 7.89 3.23 -11.45
C ASN A 54 6.84 2.11 -11.26
N ALA A 55 6.03 2.20 -10.21
CA ALA A 55 4.98 1.23 -9.92
C ALA A 55 3.67 1.90 -9.46
N PRO A 56 2.51 1.35 -9.83
CA PRO A 56 1.21 1.96 -9.55
C PRO A 56 0.80 1.87 -8.08
N LEU A 57 1.37 0.94 -7.29
CA LEU A 57 1.04 0.75 -5.88
C LEU A 57 2.24 1.02 -4.98
N ASN A 58 1.96 1.62 -3.83
CA ASN A 58 2.90 1.67 -2.72
C ASN A 58 2.98 0.29 -2.03
N GLU A 59 4.03 0.10 -1.21
CA GLU A 59 4.26 -1.18 -0.53
C GLU A 59 3.11 -1.61 0.39
N TYR A 60 2.45 -0.65 1.06
CA TYR A 60 1.37 -0.95 2.00
C TYR A 60 0.10 -1.43 1.28
N LEU A 61 -0.27 -0.80 0.17
CA LEU A 61 -1.44 -1.17 -0.61
C LEU A 61 -1.23 -2.51 -1.32
N ALA A 62 -0.02 -2.79 -1.79
CA ALA A 62 0.34 -4.09 -2.34
C ALA A 62 0.02 -5.24 -1.35
N ASP A 63 0.42 -5.08 -0.09
CA ASP A 63 0.19 -6.07 0.97
C ASP A 63 -1.30 -6.27 1.27
N GLN A 64 -2.07 -5.17 1.24
CA GLN A 64 -3.50 -5.15 1.54
C GLN A 64 -4.37 -5.76 0.43
N LEU A 65 -3.96 -5.66 -0.85
CA LEU A 65 -4.72 -6.19 -1.98
C LEU A 65 -4.64 -7.70 -2.15
N LEU A 66 -3.56 -8.33 -1.66
CA LEU A 66 -3.31 -9.77 -1.81
C LEU A 66 -4.47 -10.64 -1.32
N LEU A 67 -4.98 -10.37 -0.11
CA LEU A 67 -6.04 -11.19 0.48
C LEU A 67 -7.40 -11.04 -0.25
N PRO A 68 -7.92 -9.82 -0.51
CA PRO A 68 -9.14 -9.65 -1.31
C PRO A 68 -9.06 -10.32 -2.70
N MET A 69 -7.93 -10.19 -3.38
CA MET A 69 -7.68 -10.84 -4.67
C MET A 69 -7.68 -12.37 -4.56
N ALA A 70 -7.02 -12.91 -3.54
CA ALA A 70 -7.01 -14.35 -3.28
C ALA A 70 -8.40 -14.90 -2.93
N VAL A 71 -9.20 -14.16 -2.15
CA VAL A 71 -10.58 -14.55 -1.86
C VAL A 71 -11.42 -14.54 -3.13
N ALA A 72 -11.25 -13.56 -4.02
CA ALA A 72 -11.94 -13.55 -5.31
C ALA A 72 -11.55 -14.76 -6.17
N ALA A 73 -10.25 -15.04 -6.30
CA ALA A 73 -9.75 -16.22 -7.01
C ALA A 73 -10.33 -17.52 -6.44
N ALA A 74 -10.25 -17.72 -5.12
CA ALA A 74 -10.74 -18.93 -4.45
C ALA A 74 -12.27 -19.10 -4.56
N SER A 75 -13.04 -18.01 -4.50
CA SER A 75 -14.51 -18.07 -4.43
C SER A 75 -15.19 -18.11 -5.79
N ASN A 76 -14.63 -17.46 -6.80
CA ASN A 76 -15.28 -17.30 -8.09
C ASN A 76 -14.33 -17.43 -9.30
N GLY A 77 -13.09 -17.90 -9.09
CA GLY A 77 -12.13 -18.18 -10.15
C GLY A 77 -11.55 -16.95 -10.85
N ARG A 78 -11.77 -15.74 -10.30
CA ARG A 78 -11.25 -14.51 -10.91
C ARG A 78 -9.74 -14.40 -10.76
N HIS A 79 -9.05 -14.31 -11.89
CA HIS A 79 -7.65 -13.94 -11.95
C HIS A 79 -7.50 -12.42 -11.72
N SER A 80 -6.47 -12.03 -10.99
CA SER A 80 -6.11 -10.61 -10.80
C SER A 80 -4.60 -10.41 -10.80
N ARG A 81 -4.17 -9.22 -11.18
CA ARG A 81 -2.76 -8.84 -11.22
C ARG A 81 -2.58 -7.40 -10.79
N PHE A 82 -1.46 -7.12 -10.13
CA PHE A 82 -1.00 -5.76 -9.87
C PHE A 82 0.53 -5.65 -9.92
N VAL A 83 1.03 -4.42 -9.87
CA VAL A 83 2.46 -4.11 -9.88
C VAL A 83 2.81 -3.26 -8.66
N THR A 84 3.92 -3.57 -8.00
CA THR A 84 4.45 -2.82 -6.85
C THR A 84 5.94 -2.52 -7.03
N ALA A 85 6.42 -1.40 -6.49
CA ALA A 85 7.84 -1.03 -6.55
C ALA A 85 8.68 -1.90 -5.61
N MET A 86 8.09 -2.31 -4.48
CA MET A 86 8.76 -3.10 -3.46
C MET A 86 7.90 -4.27 -3.04
N LEU A 87 8.56 -5.41 -2.81
CA LEU A 87 7.98 -6.56 -2.17
C LEU A 87 8.43 -6.60 -0.70
N SER A 88 7.58 -6.08 0.19
CA SER A 88 7.86 -5.99 1.62
C SER A 88 8.03 -7.39 2.25
N SER A 89 8.60 -7.47 3.45
CA SER A 89 8.62 -8.74 4.21
C SER A 89 7.20 -9.21 4.54
N HIS A 90 6.28 -8.28 4.83
CA HIS A 90 4.87 -8.58 5.09
C HIS A 90 4.21 -9.17 3.84
N ALA A 91 4.46 -8.61 2.64
CA ALA A 91 3.99 -9.13 1.37
C ALA A 91 4.33 -10.61 1.20
N LYS A 92 5.61 -10.96 1.43
CA LYS A 92 6.13 -12.32 1.29
C LYS A 92 5.45 -13.28 2.25
N THR A 93 5.33 -12.90 3.52
CA THR A 93 4.61 -13.71 4.51
C THR A 93 3.13 -13.83 4.17
N HIS A 94 2.48 -12.79 3.65
CA HIS A 94 1.10 -12.84 3.20
C HIS A 94 0.90 -13.83 2.05
N VAL A 95 1.79 -13.82 1.05
CA VAL A 95 1.81 -14.80 -0.05
C VAL A 95 1.87 -16.22 0.50
N ASP A 96 2.78 -16.48 1.44
CA ASP A 96 2.94 -17.80 2.06
C ASP A 96 1.69 -18.24 2.85
N VAL A 97 1.10 -17.33 3.63
CA VAL A 97 -0.08 -17.62 4.45
C VAL A 97 -1.30 -17.85 3.57
N ILE A 98 -1.53 -16.99 2.58
CA ILE A 98 -2.69 -17.09 1.67
C ILE A 98 -2.73 -18.45 0.98
N GLN A 99 -1.61 -18.88 0.40
CA GLN A 99 -1.55 -20.15 -0.34
C GLN A 99 -1.69 -21.39 0.56
N ARG A 100 -1.48 -21.26 1.88
CA ARG A 100 -1.72 -22.35 2.83
C ARG A 100 -3.19 -22.50 3.21
N PHE A 101 -3.95 -21.42 3.18
CA PHE A 101 -5.34 -21.39 3.65
C PHE A 101 -6.36 -21.38 2.51
N LEU A 102 -5.97 -20.85 1.35
CA LEU A 102 -6.81 -20.76 0.16
C LEU A 102 -6.16 -21.60 -0.95
N ASN A 103 -6.98 -22.35 -1.68
CA ASN A 103 -6.53 -23.09 -2.86
C ASN A 103 -6.40 -22.11 -4.04
N VAL A 104 -5.33 -21.32 -4.01
CA VAL A 104 -4.96 -20.31 -5.00
C VAL A 104 -3.45 -20.33 -5.21
N SER A 105 -3.01 -19.87 -6.37
CA SER A 105 -1.61 -19.60 -6.65
C SER A 105 -1.34 -18.09 -6.64
N VAL A 106 -0.21 -17.71 -6.04
CA VAL A 106 0.27 -16.33 -6.08
C VAL A 106 1.67 -16.31 -6.68
N ASP A 107 1.78 -15.79 -7.89
CA ASP A 107 3.03 -15.67 -8.62
C ASP A 107 3.63 -14.27 -8.44
N VAL A 108 4.92 -14.21 -8.13
CA VAL A 108 5.67 -12.96 -7.99
C VAL A 108 6.82 -12.94 -8.99
N VAL A 109 6.71 -12.07 -10.00
CA VAL A 109 7.68 -11.96 -11.09
C VAL A 109 8.47 -10.66 -10.94
N PRO A 110 9.79 -10.71 -10.67
CA PRO A 110 10.62 -9.52 -10.64
C PRO A 110 10.79 -8.91 -12.04
N SER A 111 10.86 -7.59 -12.10
CA SER A 111 11.15 -6.78 -13.29
C SER A 111 12.06 -5.61 -12.91
N PRO A 112 12.68 -4.89 -13.87
CA PRO A 112 13.52 -3.74 -13.53
C PRO A 112 12.79 -2.74 -12.63
N ASN A 113 13.26 -2.60 -11.39
CA ASN A 113 12.75 -1.71 -10.35
C ASN A 113 11.29 -1.95 -9.90
N ARG A 114 10.73 -3.15 -10.12
CA ARG A 114 9.35 -3.48 -9.68
C ARG A 114 9.09 -4.99 -9.61
N PHE A 115 7.95 -5.35 -9.05
CA PHE A 115 7.43 -6.72 -9.00
C PHE A 115 6.02 -6.74 -9.57
N GLU A 116 5.76 -7.70 -10.45
CA GLU A 116 4.41 -8.02 -10.90
C GLU A 116 3.90 -9.21 -10.07
N ILE A 117 2.70 -9.06 -9.51
CA ILE A 117 2.07 -10.07 -8.67
C ILE A 117 0.77 -10.50 -9.34
N SER A 118 0.60 -11.80 -9.57
CA SER A 118 -0.61 -12.39 -10.13
C SER A 118 -1.22 -13.37 -9.14
N VAL A 119 -2.55 -13.41 -9.07
CA VAL A 119 -3.31 -14.31 -8.18
C VAL A 119 -4.35 -15.04 -9.02
N SER A 120 -4.38 -16.37 -8.92
CA SER A 120 -5.30 -17.25 -9.64
C SER A 120 -5.78 -18.42 -8.78
N ALA A 121 -6.89 -19.05 -9.17
CA ALA A 121 -7.37 -20.29 -8.56
C ALA A 121 -6.48 -21.50 -8.92
#